data_AF-A0A6L5Z033-F1
#
_entry.id   AF-A0A6L5Z033-F1
#
_cell.length_a   1.000
_cell.length_b   1.000
_cell.length_c   1.000
_cell.angle_alpha   90.00
_cell.angle_beta   90.00
_cell.angle_gamma   90.00
#
_symmetry.space_group_name_H-M   'P 1'
#
loop_
_entity.id
_entity.type
_entity.pdbx_description
1 polymer ?
#
loop_
_entity_poly.entity_id
_entity_poly.type
_entity_poly.pdbx_seq_one_letter_code
_entity_poly.pdbx_strand_id
1 'polypeptide(L)'
;MNRYRIAAIPADGIGPEVIAAGLQALAALERRDGGFALEATEFDWGSDRYRRTGALMPEDGPQQLKAFDAIFFGAVGAPDVPDHLTLWGLRLPICQGLDQYANVHADILSDLAGALAGSLGVAPTGNIDPERRFPSMFEPIHGSAFDITGKGIANPVATFWTAAQMLDHLGEPQAAARLMRAVEAICAAGIATPDIGGTATTGEVTEAVCDAIRGANV
;
A
#
# COMPACT_ATOMS: atom_id res chain seq x y z
N MET A 1 7.45 -23.31 -4.64
CA MET A 1 7.24 -21.89 -4.95
C MET A 1 5.78 -21.60 -4.71
N ASN A 2 5.48 -20.82 -3.67
CA ASN A 2 4.11 -20.38 -3.40
C ASN A 2 3.70 -19.34 -4.44
N ARG A 3 2.42 -19.25 -4.79
CA ARG A 3 1.92 -18.24 -5.72
C ARG A 3 0.71 -17.57 -5.12
N TYR A 4 0.75 -16.25 -5.06
CA TYR A 4 -0.29 -15.42 -4.45
C TYR A 4 -0.85 -14.45 -5.48
N ARG A 5 -2.17 -14.29 -5.51
CA ARG A 5 -2.89 -13.30 -6.30
C ARG A 5 -3.14 -12.08 -5.44
N ILE A 6 -2.67 -10.92 -5.89
CA ILE A 6 -2.79 -9.66 -5.16
C ILE A 6 -3.71 -8.72 -5.93
N ALA A 7 -4.75 -8.20 -5.26
CA ALA A 7 -5.58 -7.15 -5.81
C ALA A 7 -4.94 -5.79 -5.49
N ALA A 8 -4.35 -5.14 -6.49
CA ALA A 8 -3.77 -3.80 -6.33
C ALA A 8 -4.83 -2.74 -6.65
N ILE A 9 -5.19 -1.91 -5.67
CA ILE A 9 -6.21 -0.86 -5.79
C ILE A 9 -5.56 0.47 -5.42
N PRO A 10 -4.99 1.21 -6.39
CA PRO A 10 -4.29 2.46 -6.08
C PRO A 10 -5.22 3.59 -5.65
N ALA A 11 -6.45 3.61 -6.17
CA ALA A 11 -7.47 4.61 -5.89
C ALA A 11 -7.07 6.05 -6.25
N ASP A 12 -6.85 6.93 -5.28
CA ASP A 12 -6.86 8.38 -5.47
C ASP A 12 -5.54 9.07 -5.10
N GLY A 13 -5.33 10.26 -5.66
CA GLY A 13 -4.23 11.16 -5.32
C GLY A 13 -2.85 10.53 -5.50
N ILE A 14 -2.05 10.43 -4.43
CA ILE A 14 -0.73 9.78 -4.45
C ILE A 14 -0.79 8.25 -4.50
N GLY A 15 -1.97 7.65 -4.32
CA GLY A 15 -2.16 6.19 -4.31
C GLY A 15 -1.53 5.47 -5.51
N PRO A 16 -1.81 5.88 -6.78
CA PRO A 16 -1.14 5.37 -7.97
C PRO A 16 0.40 5.43 -7.90
N GLU A 17 0.96 6.53 -7.40
CA GLU A 17 2.40 6.75 -7.32
C GLU A 17 3.05 5.78 -6.32
N VAL A 18 2.50 5.68 -5.11
CA VAL A 18 3.08 4.85 -4.04
C VAL A 18 2.81 3.36 -4.23
N ILE A 19 1.64 2.96 -4.77
CA ILE A 19 1.35 1.56 -5.07
C ILE A 19 2.23 1.04 -6.20
N ALA A 20 2.47 1.85 -7.24
CA ALA A 20 3.44 1.50 -8.28
C ALA A 20 4.83 1.26 -7.68
N ALA A 21 5.28 2.12 -6.75
CA ALA A 21 6.53 1.93 -6.04
C ALA A 21 6.55 0.60 -5.24
N GLY A 22 5.49 0.32 -4.48
CA GLY A 22 5.34 -0.93 -3.74
C GLY A 22 5.42 -2.17 -4.63
N LEU A 23 4.72 -2.18 -5.76
CA LEU A 23 4.76 -3.28 -6.74
C LEU A 23 6.16 -3.47 -7.35
N GLN A 24 6.90 -2.39 -7.59
CA GLN A 24 8.30 -2.48 -8.05
C GLN A 24 9.21 -3.15 -7.02
N ALA A 25 9.08 -2.80 -5.74
CA ALA A 25 9.84 -3.42 -4.66
C ALA A 25 9.48 -4.90 -4.47
N LEU A 26 8.18 -5.23 -4.52
CA LEU A 26 7.69 -6.62 -4.48
C LEU A 26 8.25 -7.46 -5.64
N ALA A 27 8.26 -6.93 -6.86
CA ALA A 27 8.85 -7.59 -8.02
C ALA A 27 10.38 -7.74 -7.92
N ALA A 28 11.08 -6.86 -7.19
CA ALA A 28 12.49 -7.02 -6.90
C ALA A 28 12.74 -8.18 -5.90
N LEU A 29 11.90 -8.31 -4.87
CA LEU A 29 11.97 -9.42 -3.89
C LEU A 29 11.68 -10.76 -4.54
N GLU A 30 10.61 -10.86 -5.33
CA GLU A 30 10.23 -12.09 -6.05
C GLU A 30 11.41 -12.62 -6.87
N ARG A 31 12.04 -11.74 -7.66
CA ARG A 31 13.19 -12.10 -8.51
C ARG A 31 14.42 -12.52 -7.71
N ARG A 32 14.63 -11.96 -6.52
CA ARG A 32 15.78 -12.28 -5.67
C ARG A 32 15.59 -13.58 -4.92
N ASP A 33 14.48 -13.73 -4.21
CA ASP A 33 14.29 -14.82 -3.28
C ASP A 33 13.88 -16.11 -4.01
N GLY A 34 13.10 -16.02 -5.09
CA GLY A 34 12.67 -17.17 -5.90
C GLY A 34 11.79 -18.21 -5.17
N GLY A 35 11.43 -17.94 -3.90
CA GLY A 35 10.63 -18.82 -3.05
C GLY A 35 9.12 -18.67 -3.25
N PHE A 36 8.68 -17.51 -3.74
CA PHE A 36 7.29 -17.13 -3.97
C PHE A 36 7.13 -16.36 -5.28
N ALA A 37 5.90 -16.23 -5.76
CA ALA A 37 5.52 -15.41 -6.90
C ALA A 37 4.26 -14.61 -6.60
N LEU A 38 4.21 -13.35 -7.04
CA LEU A 38 3.07 -12.46 -6.84
C LEU A 38 2.43 -12.11 -8.20
N GLU A 39 1.17 -12.49 -8.37
CA GLU A 39 0.36 -12.12 -9.52
C GLU A 39 -0.52 -10.94 -9.12
N ALA A 40 -0.07 -9.72 -9.40
CA ALA A 40 -0.81 -8.51 -9.10
C ALA A 40 -1.79 -8.17 -10.24
N THR A 41 -3.07 -7.98 -9.90
CA THR A 41 -4.10 -7.43 -10.78
C THR A 41 -4.44 -6.02 -10.32
N GLU A 42 -4.20 -5.04 -11.16
CA GLU A 42 -4.56 -3.65 -10.88
C GLU A 42 -6.02 -3.37 -11.23
N PHE A 43 -6.72 -2.71 -10.29
CA PHE A 43 -8.09 -2.24 -10.46
C PHE A 43 -8.12 -0.73 -10.56
N ASP A 44 -8.86 -0.20 -11.54
CA ASP A 44 -9.02 1.25 -11.77
C ASP A 44 -10.00 1.92 -10.79
N TRP A 45 -10.29 1.27 -9.66
CA TRP A 45 -11.33 1.68 -8.71
C TRP A 45 -10.88 2.90 -7.91
N GLY A 46 -11.74 3.91 -7.84
CA GLY A 46 -11.41 5.21 -7.25
C GLY A 46 -12.29 6.34 -7.81
N SER A 47 -11.98 7.57 -7.41
CA SER A 47 -12.72 8.77 -7.80
C SER A 47 -12.65 9.05 -9.29
N ASP A 48 -11.56 8.70 -9.97
CA ASP A 48 -11.45 8.80 -11.43
C ASP A 48 -12.46 7.90 -12.14
N ARG A 49 -12.66 6.67 -11.66
CA ARG A 49 -13.72 5.78 -12.17
C ARG A 49 -15.10 6.33 -11.87
N TYR A 50 -15.30 6.89 -10.68
CA TYR A 50 -16.56 7.55 -10.31
C TYR A 50 -16.91 8.68 -11.28
N ARG A 51 -15.96 9.55 -11.63
CA ARG A 51 -16.18 10.63 -12.62
C ARG A 51 -16.58 10.09 -14.00
N ARG A 52 -16.05 8.93 -14.40
CA ARG A 52 -16.37 8.30 -15.70
C ARG A 52 -17.70 7.53 -15.71
N THR A 53 -18.04 6.88 -14.60
CA THR A 53 -19.07 5.82 -14.59
C THR A 53 -20.19 6.02 -13.56
N GLY A 54 -20.03 6.97 -12.63
CA GLY A 54 -20.94 7.18 -11.51
C GLY A 54 -20.72 6.22 -10.33
N ALA A 55 -19.72 5.35 -10.37
CA ALA A 55 -19.39 4.42 -9.27
C ALA A 55 -17.87 4.29 -9.05
N LEU A 56 -17.42 4.20 -7.79
CA LEU A 56 -16.00 4.03 -7.47
C LEU A 56 -15.50 2.61 -7.74
N MET A 57 -16.38 1.62 -7.67
CA MET A 57 -16.14 0.19 -7.86
C MET A 57 -17.37 -0.44 -8.53
N PRO A 58 -17.25 -1.55 -9.28
CA PRO A 58 -18.40 -2.35 -9.68
C PRO A 58 -19.22 -2.84 -8.48
N GLU A 59 -20.52 -3.07 -8.67
CA GLU A 59 -21.41 -3.57 -7.60
C GLU A 59 -20.97 -4.94 -7.06
N ASP A 60 -20.42 -5.79 -7.93
CA ASP A 60 -19.86 -7.10 -7.59
C ASP A 60 -18.39 -7.05 -7.13
N GLY A 61 -17.81 -5.86 -6.92
CA GLY A 61 -16.42 -5.66 -6.55
C GLY A 61 -15.94 -6.50 -5.35
N PRO A 62 -16.64 -6.52 -4.20
CA PRO A 62 -16.26 -7.36 -3.06
C PRO A 62 -16.26 -8.86 -3.40
N GLN A 63 -17.16 -9.29 -4.29
CA GLN A 63 -17.20 -10.69 -4.74
C GLN A 63 -16.03 -11.01 -5.68
N GLN A 64 -15.60 -10.07 -6.52
CA GLN A 64 -14.39 -10.22 -7.34
C GLN A 64 -13.14 -10.34 -6.45
N LEU A 65 -13.05 -9.55 -5.38
CA LEU A 65 -11.91 -9.56 -4.48
C LEU A 65 -11.72 -10.89 -3.73
N LYS A 66 -12.78 -11.67 -3.48
CA LYS A 66 -12.67 -12.99 -2.83
C LYS A 66 -11.79 -13.99 -3.58
N ALA A 67 -11.51 -13.75 -4.86
CA ALA A 67 -10.59 -14.56 -5.64
C ALA A 67 -9.11 -14.25 -5.35
N PHE A 68 -8.78 -13.25 -4.54
CA PHE A 68 -7.41 -12.85 -4.24
C PHE A 68 -6.97 -13.33 -2.87
N ASP A 69 -5.66 -13.45 -2.67
CA ASP A 69 -5.06 -13.86 -1.40
C ASP A 69 -4.85 -12.65 -0.47
N ALA A 70 -4.63 -11.46 -1.02
CA ALA A 70 -4.57 -10.20 -0.30
C ALA A 70 -4.94 -9.01 -1.19
N ILE A 71 -5.29 -7.88 -0.56
CA ILE A 71 -5.58 -6.60 -1.21
C ILE A 71 -4.49 -5.60 -0.82
N PHE A 72 -3.86 -4.98 -1.82
CA PHE A 72 -2.86 -3.94 -1.65
C PHE A 72 -3.46 -2.60 -2.08
N PHE A 73 -3.80 -1.77 -1.11
CA PHE A 73 -4.67 -0.61 -1.29
C PHE A 73 -3.89 0.69 -1.06
N GLY A 74 -4.11 1.68 -1.92
CA GLY A 74 -3.46 2.99 -1.86
C GLY A 74 -4.15 3.93 -0.88
N ALA A 75 -4.82 4.94 -1.41
CA ALA A 75 -5.58 5.90 -0.61
C ALA A 75 -6.86 6.30 -1.32
N VAL A 76 -7.95 6.55 -0.58
CA VAL A 76 -9.24 6.93 -1.17
C VAL A 76 -9.74 8.26 -0.61
N GLY A 77 -10.35 9.05 -1.47
CA GLY A 77 -10.87 10.38 -1.15
C GLY A 77 -10.41 11.37 -2.21
N ALA A 78 -11.24 12.36 -2.53
CA ALA A 78 -10.91 13.40 -3.50
C ALA A 78 -11.56 14.74 -3.10
N PRO A 79 -10.91 15.90 -3.29
CA PRO A 79 -11.43 17.19 -2.83
C PRO A 79 -12.79 17.58 -3.43
N ASP A 80 -13.09 17.09 -4.63
CA ASP A 80 -14.30 17.36 -5.40
C ASP A 80 -15.38 16.28 -5.27
N VAL A 81 -15.11 15.19 -4.53
CA VAL A 81 -16.07 14.10 -4.30
C VAL A 81 -16.34 14.01 -2.80
N PRO A 82 -17.60 14.15 -2.33
CA PRO A 82 -17.92 14.07 -0.91
C PRO A 82 -17.40 12.79 -0.24
N ASP A 83 -16.80 12.92 0.94
CA ASP A 83 -16.16 11.80 1.66
C ASP A 83 -17.10 10.61 1.92
N HIS A 84 -18.38 10.88 2.18
CA HIS A 84 -19.34 9.80 2.37
C HIS A 84 -19.56 8.97 1.09
N LEU A 85 -19.31 9.52 -0.10
CA LEU A 85 -19.36 8.75 -1.34
C LEU A 85 -18.08 7.95 -1.56
N THR A 86 -16.93 8.55 -1.27
CA THR A 86 -15.63 7.88 -1.51
C THR A 86 -15.41 6.74 -0.52
N LEU A 87 -15.73 6.93 0.75
CA LEU A 87 -15.59 5.91 1.80
C LEU A 87 -16.62 4.78 1.65
N TRP A 88 -17.92 5.11 1.49
CA TRP A 88 -18.98 4.09 1.35
C TRP A 88 -19.08 3.49 -0.05
N GLY A 89 -18.42 4.08 -1.05
CA GLY A 89 -18.39 3.56 -2.41
C GLY A 89 -17.22 2.62 -2.71
N LEU A 90 -16.22 2.54 -1.81
CA LEU A 90 -15.01 1.74 -2.05
C LEU A 90 -14.52 1.04 -0.77
N ARG A 91 -13.89 1.78 0.15
CA ARG A 91 -13.16 1.19 1.29
C ARG A 91 -14.08 0.46 2.27
N LEU A 92 -15.19 1.06 2.68
CA LEU A 92 -16.09 0.46 3.67
C LEU A 92 -16.80 -0.81 3.16
N PRO A 93 -17.34 -0.85 1.91
CA PRO A 93 -17.87 -2.09 1.34
C PRO A 93 -16.86 -3.23 1.30
N ILE A 94 -15.57 -2.95 1.05
CA ILE A 94 -14.52 -3.95 1.07
C ILE A 94 -14.33 -4.48 2.50
N CYS A 95 -14.09 -3.58 3.47
CA CYS A 95 -13.85 -3.99 4.85
C CYS A 95 -15.03 -4.77 5.45
N GLN A 96 -16.26 -4.25 5.28
CA GLN A 96 -17.46 -4.87 5.84
C GLN A 96 -17.87 -6.13 5.07
N GLY A 97 -17.72 -6.14 3.74
CA GLY A 97 -18.10 -7.26 2.90
C GLY A 97 -17.15 -8.46 2.96
N LEU A 98 -15.93 -8.26 3.49
CA LEU A 98 -14.89 -9.27 3.64
C LEU A 98 -14.54 -9.54 5.11
N ASP A 99 -15.41 -9.16 6.04
CA ASP A 99 -15.22 -9.37 7.49
C ASP A 99 -13.86 -8.89 8.02
N GLN A 100 -13.36 -7.77 7.52
CA GLN A 100 -12.13 -7.14 7.98
C GLN A 100 -12.44 -6.20 9.15
N TYR A 101 -12.61 -6.77 10.35
CA TYR A 101 -13.02 -6.02 11.55
C TYR A 101 -11.85 -5.66 12.48
N ALA A 102 -10.67 -6.26 12.29
CA ALA A 102 -9.47 -5.90 13.01
C ALA A 102 -8.70 -4.82 12.23
N ASN A 103 -8.90 -3.56 12.60
CA ASN A 103 -8.02 -2.47 12.18
C ASN A 103 -6.85 -2.42 13.16
N VAL A 104 -5.65 -2.77 12.68
CA VAL A 104 -4.49 -2.96 13.57
C VAL A 104 -4.01 -1.61 14.14
N HIS A 105 -4.47 -0.48 13.61
CA HIS A 105 -4.07 0.87 14.02
C HIS A 105 -5.30 1.83 14.10
N ALA A 106 -5.51 2.44 15.27
CA ALA A 106 -6.69 3.26 15.55
C ALA A 106 -6.50 4.72 15.06
N ASP A 107 -7.27 5.11 14.04
CA ASP A 107 -7.36 6.43 13.38
C ASP A 107 -6.58 7.59 14.05
N ILE A 108 -7.09 8.15 15.15
CA ILE A 108 -6.47 9.29 15.85
C ILE A 108 -5.11 8.94 16.48
N LEU A 109 -4.99 7.76 17.07
CA LEU A 109 -3.76 7.34 17.76
C LEU A 109 -2.66 6.97 16.75
N SER A 110 -3.04 6.41 15.60
CA SER A 110 -2.11 6.07 14.53
C SER A 110 -1.57 7.29 13.82
N ASP A 111 -2.41 8.30 13.58
CA ASP A 111 -1.96 9.58 13.03
C ASP A 111 -1.01 10.29 13.97
N LEU A 112 -1.35 10.33 15.27
CA LEU A 112 -0.47 10.92 16.28
C LEU A 112 0.86 10.17 16.37
N ALA A 113 0.85 8.83 16.30
CA ALA A 113 2.07 8.03 16.31
C ALA A 113 2.94 8.26 15.07
N GLY A 114 2.34 8.34 13.87
CA GLY A 114 3.05 8.64 12.62
C GLY A 114 3.65 10.06 12.64
N ALA A 115 2.87 11.05 13.08
CA ALA A 115 3.36 12.42 13.26
C ALA A 115 4.51 12.51 14.28
N LEU A 116 4.43 11.78 15.39
CA LEU A 116 5.52 11.69 16.38
C LEU A 116 6.77 11.01 15.83
N ALA A 117 6.61 10.01 14.96
CA ALA A 117 7.71 9.34 14.25
C ALA A 117 8.35 10.22 13.15
N GLY A 118 7.74 11.36 12.84
CA GLY A 118 8.27 12.39 11.92
C GLY A 118 7.53 12.51 10.61
N SER A 119 6.64 11.58 10.25
CA SER A 119 5.78 11.68 9.06
C SER A 119 4.63 10.67 9.10
N LEU A 120 3.44 11.08 8.65
CA LEU A 120 2.35 10.13 8.38
C LEU A 120 2.71 9.16 7.23
N GLY A 121 3.62 9.57 6.35
CA GLY A 121 4.12 8.79 5.21
C GLY A 121 4.97 7.57 5.56
N VAL A 122 5.15 7.24 6.85
CA VAL A 122 5.91 6.06 7.29
C VAL A 122 5.06 4.99 7.99
N ALA A 123 3.76 5.22 8.21
CA ALA A 123 2.93 4.33 9.02
C ALA A 123 2.05 3.40 8.14
N PRO A 124 2.21 2.06 8.23
CA PRO A 124 1.35 1.10 7.56
C PRO A 124 0.09 0.77 8.38
N THR A 125 -0.92 0.19 7.74
CA THR A 125 -2.05 -0.46 8.42
C THR A 125 -2.55 -1.70 7.66
N GLY A 126 -3.28 -2.55 8.38
CA GLY A 126 -3.95 -3.72 7.88
C GLY A 126 -5.38 -3.82 8.40
N ASN A 127 -6.31 -4.14 7.50
CA ASN A 127 -7.68 -4.51 7.81
C ASN A 127 -7.76 -6.03 7.66
N ILE A 128 -7.73 -6.73 8.80
CA ILE A 128 -7.50 -8.16 8.86
C ILE A 128 -8.83 -8.90 9.05
N ASP A 129 -9.04 -9.96 8.27
CA ASP A 129 -9.96 -11.05 8.61
C ASP A 129 -9.19 -12.08 9.44
N PRO A 130 -9.39 -12.14 10.77
CA PRO A 130 -8.62 -13.02 11.65
C PRO A 130 -8.89 -14.51 11.39
N GLU A 131 -10.06 -14.83 10.82
CA GLU A 131 -10.44 -16.20 10.48
C GLU A 131 -9.89 -16.62 9.10
N ARG A 132 -9.28 -15.69 8.35
CA ARG A 132 -8.72 -15.91 7.00
C ARG A 132 -9.72 -16.55 6.03
N ARG A 133 -11.00 -16.18 6.13
CA ARG A 133 -12.08 -16.62 5.23
C ARG A 133 -12.08 -15.81 3.94
N PHE A 134 -11.66 -14.56 4.03
CA PHE A 134 -11.57 -13.60 2.95
C PHE A 134 -10.19 -12.92 2.94
N PRO A 135 -9.77 -12.31 1.81
CA PRO A 135 -8.50 -11.61 1.78
C PRO A 135 -8.49 -10.43 2.74
N SER A 136 -7.38 -10.28 3.46
CA SER A 136 -7.09 -9.08 4.24
C SER A 136 -6.60 -7.95 3.34
N MET A 137 -6.81 -6.70 3.77
CA MET A 137 -6.39 -5.51 3.04
C MET A 137 -5.27 -4.78 3.77
N PHE A 138 -4.24 -4.37 3.03
CA PHE A 138 -3.08 -3.66 3.55
C PHE A 138 -2.99 -2.31 2.84
N GLU A 139 -2.97 -1.22 3.62
CA GLU A 139 -2.91 0.16 3.11
C GLU A 139 -1.96 1.03 3.96
N PRO A 140 -1.40 2.11 3.41
CA PRO A 140 -0.81 3.17 4.22
C PRO A 140 -1.86 3.88 5.08
N ILE A 141 -1.47 4.47 6.21
CA ILE A 141 -2.38 5.29 7.03
C ILE A 141 -2.72 6.62 6.35
N HIS A 142 -1.80 7.19 5.56
CA HIS A 142 -1.99 8.50 4.97
C HIS A 142 -3.15 8.54 3.97
N GLY A 143 -3.81 9.70 3.87
CA GLY A 143 -4.81 9.95 2.83
C GLY A 143 -4.22 10.20 1.44
N SER A 144 -5.05 10.67 0.51
CA SER A 144 -4.69 10.81 -0.91
C SER A 144 -3.70 11.96 -1.23
N ALA A 145 -3.45 12.90 -0.31
CA ALA A 145 -2.45 13.98 -0.46
C ALA A 145 -2.46 14.70 -1.84
N PHE A 146 -3.62 15.28 -2.21
CA PHE A 146 -3.82 15.93 -3.52
C PHE A 146 -2.91 17.12 -3.77
N ASP A 147 -2.43 17.77 -2.72
CA ASP A 147 -1.48 18.88 -2.78
C ASP A 147 -0.12 18.48 -3.35
N ILE A 148 0.25 17.19 -3.31
CA ILE A 148 1.51 16.66 -3.86
C ILE A 148 1.34 15.64 -4.99
N THR A 149 0.11 15.31 -5.38
CA THR A 149 -0.18 14.36 -6.45
C THR A 149 0.49 14.77 -7.77
N GLY A 150 1.18 13.82 -8.41
CA GLY A 150 1.85 14.01 -9.70
C GLY A 150 3.17 14.81 -9.61
N LYS A 151 3.63 15.17 -8.41
CA LYS A 151 4.92 15.85 -8.21
C LYS A 151 6.09 14.88 -8.05
N GLY A 152 5.86 13.59 -7.87
CA GLY A 152 6.92 12.59 -7.71
C GLY A 152 7.67 12.70 -6.37
N ILE A 153 7.01 13.20 -5.33
CA ILE A 153 7.61 13.44 -4.01
C ILE A 153 6.84 12.75 -2.87
N ALA A 154 5.85 11.92 -3.18
CA ALA A 154 5.14 11.15 -2.18
C ALA A 154 6.08 10.14 -1.49
N ASN A 155 6.07 10.08 -0.17
CA ASN A 155 6.92 9.14 0.56
C ASN A 155 6.41 7.69 0.39
N PRO A 156 7.17 6.79 -0.28
CA PRO A 156 6.72 5.42 -0.47
C PRO A 156 6.99 4.50 0.74
N VAL A 157 7.62 4.98 1.81
CA VAL A 157 8.06 4.16 2.95
C VAL A 157 6.89 3.46 3.64
N ALA A 158 5.78 4.15 3.91
CA ALA A 158 4.59 3.51 4.46
C ALA A 158 4.10 2.37 3.55
N THR A 159 4.12 2.58 2.23
CA THR A 159 3.68 1.57 1.27
C THR A 159 4.62 0.35 1.23
N PHE A 160 5.94 0.55 1.38
CA PHE A 160 6.87 -0.58 1.54
C PHE A 160 6.62 -1.36 2.83
N TRP A 161 6.34 -0.66 3.94
CA TRP A 161 6.03 -1.33 5.19
C TRP A 161 4.68 -2.07 5.11
N THR A 162 3.67 -1.48 4.47
CA THR A 162 2.40 -2.14 4.16
C THR A 162 2.61 -3.41 3.33
N ALA A 163 3.48 -3.35 2.31
CA ALA A 163 3.86 -4.52 1.52
C ALA A 163 4.57 -5.60 2.38
N ALA A 164 5.44 -5.19 3.32
CA ALA A 164 6.08 -6.13 4.25
C ALA A 164 5.07 -6.80 5.19
N GLN A 165 4.08 -6.07 5.71
CA GLN A 165 3.00 -6.64 6.51
C GLN A 165 2.15 -7.64 5.71
N MET A 166 1.87 -7.32 4.45
CA MET A 166 1.17 -8.24 3.54
C MET A 166 1.96 -9.52 3.32
N LEU A 167 3.27 -9.43 3.04
CA LEU A 167 4.16 -10.59 2.87
C LEU A 167 4.17 -11.48 4.13
N ASP A 168 4.27 -10.88 5.32
CA ASP A 168 4.24 -11.61 6.58
C ASP A 168 2.90 -12.34 6.77
N HIS A 169 1.77 -11.68 6.47
CA HIS A 169 0.44 -12.29 6.51
C HIS A 169 0.31 -13.49 5.56
N LEU A 170 0.88 -13.39 4.35
CA LEU A 170 0.89 -14.44 3.33
C LEU A 170 1.82 -15.62 3.66
N GLY A 171 2.64 -15.49 4.70
CA GLY A 171 3.57 -16.53 5.16
C GLY A 171 4.98 -16.41 4.59
N GLU A 172 5.38 -15.21 4.14
CA GLU A 172 6.71 -14.90 3.59
C GLU A 172 7.51 -13.94 4.50
N PRO A 173 7.76 -14.28 5.78
CA PRO A 173 8.38 -13.37 6.76
C PRO A 173 9.84 -13.02 6.40
N GLN A 174 10.54 -13.89 5.67
CA GLN A 174 11.91 -13.62 5.24
C GLN A 174 11.96 -12.51 4.18
N ALA A 175 11.02 -12.53 3.24
CA ALA A 175 10.88 -11.50 2.22
C ALA A 175 10.44 -10.17 2.86
N ALA A 176 9.47 -10.22 3.79
CA ALA A 176 9.05 -9.06 4.58
C ALA A 176 10.23 -8.41 5.32
N ALA A 177 11.01 -9.21 6.04
CA ALA A 177 12.17 -8.72 6.77
C ALA A 177 13.26 -8.16 5.84
N ARG A 178 13.45 -8.74 4.65
CA ARG A 178 14.40 -8.22 3.65
C ARG A 178 13.98 -6.86 3.12
N LEU A 179 12.69 -6.69 2.81
CA LEU A 179 12.14 -5.40 2.39
C LEU A 179 12.40 -4.33 3.44
N MET A 180 12.09 -4.61 4.71
CA MET A 180 12.29 -3.64 5.78
C MET A 180 13.76 -3.33 6.02
N ARG A 181 14.67 -4.32 5.94
CA ARG A 181 16.11 -4.05 5.98
C ARG A 181 16.58 -3.16 4.84
N ALA A 182 16.02 -3.31 3.64
CA ALA A 182 16.32 -2.45 2.50
C ALA A 182 15.88 -1.00 2.74
N VAL A 183 14.66 -0.81 3.26
CA VAL A 183 14.13 0.50 3.65
C VAL A 183 14.96 1.14 4.76
N GLU A 184 15.30 0.39 5.81
CA GLU A 184 16.16 0.87 6.89
C GLU A 184 17.54 1.29 6.38
N ALA A 185 18.15 0.50 5.48
CA ALA A 185 19.47 0.78 4.94
C ALA A 185 19.51 2.07 4.10
N ILE A 186 18.51 2.30 3.24
CA ILE A 186 18.47 3.51 2.39
C ILE A 186 18.12 4.76 3.21
N CYS A 187 17.23 4.63 4.20
CA CYS A 187 16.94 5.72 5.13
C CYS A 187 18.18 6.08 5.97
N ALA A 188 18.93 5.09 6.46
CA ALA A 188 20.19 5.31 7.19
C ALA A 188 21.28 5.95 6.31
N ALA A 189 21.24 5.73 4.99
CA ALA A 189 22.10 6.39 4.02
C ALA A 189 21.64 7.82 3.66
N GLY A 190 20.53 8.30 4.23
CA GLY A 190 19.97 9.63 3.97
C GLY A 190 19.17 9.75 2.67
N ILE A 191 18.84 8.63 2.02
CA ILE A 191 17.98 8.61 0.85
C ILE A 191 16.53 8.67 1.32
N ALA A 192 15.94 9.86 1.24
CA ALA A 192 14.65 10.16 1.86
C ALA A 192 13.90 11.23 1.06
N THR A 193 12.57 11.18 1.11
CA THR A 193 11.68 12.17 0.50
C THR A 193 11.61 13.47 1.31
N PRO A 194 11.08 14.58 0.73
CA PRO A 194 11.10 15.89 1.38
C PRO A 194 10.33 15.99 2.70
N ASP A 195 9.29 15.16 2.90
CA ASP A 195 8.47 15.14 4.12
C ASP A 195 9.26 14.78 5.39
N ILE A 196 10.34 14.00 5.23
CA ILE A 196 11.25 13.61 6.32
C ILE A 196 12.63 14.28 6.20
N GLY A 197 12.70 15.41 5.48
CA GLY A 197 13.91 16.25 5.40
C GLY A 197 14.93 15.82 4.35
N GLY A 198 14.59 14.89 3.47
CA GLY A 198 15.43 14.51 2.34
C GLY A 198 15.17 15.35 1.08
N THR A 199 15.76 14.92 -0.03
CA THR A 199 15.62 15.60 -1.34
C THR A 199 15.29 14.63 -2.47
N ALA A 200 15.18 13.34 -2.17
CA ALA A 200 14.90 12.32 -3.15
C ALA A 200 13.43 12.35 -3.57
N THR A 201 13.20 12.01 -4.82
CA THR A 201 11.87 11.73 -5.38
C THR A 201 11.39 10.35 -4.96
N THR A 202 10.10 10.10 -5.11
CA THR A 202 9.48 8.78 -4.90
C THR A 202 10.16 7.71 -5.73
N GLY A 203 10.50 8.03 -6.98
CA GLY A 203 11.22 7.14 -7.89
C GLY A 203 12.63 6.82 -7.40
N GLU A 204 13.39 7.83 -6.96
CA GLU A 204 14.76 7.63 -6.45
C GLU A 204 14.78 6.79 -5.17
N VAL A 205 13.84 7.03 -4.24
CA VAL A 205 13.70 6.18 -3.04
C VAL A 205 13.35 4.74 -3.44
N THR A 206 12.45 4.57 -4.40
CA THR A 206 12.03 3.24 -4.88
C THR A 206 13.16 2.48 -5.56
N GLU A 207 13.92 3.15 -6.42
CA GLU A 207 15.09 2.58 -7.08
C GLU A 207 16.15 2.17 -6.05
N ALA A 208 16.43 3.04 -5.07
CA ALA A 208 17.36 2.72 -3.99
C ALA A 208 16.92 1.49 -3.18
N VAL A 209 15.64 1.37 -2.84
CA VAL A 209 15.08 0.18 -2.18
C VAL A 209 15.23 -1.06 -3.07
N CYS A 210 14.88 -0.97 -4.35
CA CYS A 210 15.03 -2.08 -5.30
C CYS A 210 16.48 -2.53 -5.45
N ASP A 211 17.44 -1.60 -5.47
CA ASP A 211 18.85 -1.91 -5.61
C ASP A 211 19.44 -2.49 -4.31
N ALA A 212 19.02 -1.98 -3.15
CA ALA A 212 19.33 -2.62 -1.87
C ALA A 212 18.79 -4.06 -1.87
N ILE A 213 17.54 -4.28 -2.30
CA ILE A 213 16.96 -5.62 -2.46
C ILE A 213 17.72 -6.45 -3.48
N ARG A 214 18.38 -5.93 -4.51
CA ARG A 214 19.16 -6.78 -5.45
C ARG A 214 20.56 -7.10 -4.91
N GLY A 215 21.15 -6.17 -4.15
CA GLY A 215 22.48 -6.30 -3.57
C GLY A 215 22.54 -7.31 -2.43
N ALA A 216 23.71 -7.88 -2.16
CA ALA A 216 23.89 -8.87 -1.09
C ALA A 216 23.74 -8.32 0.35
N ASN A 217 23.48 -7.01 0.50
CA ASN A 217 23.62 -6.28 1.77
C ASN A 217 22.37 -6.27 2.67
N VAL A 218 21.26 -6.88 2.26
CA VAL A 218 20.01 -7.00 3.05
C VAL A 218 19.34 -8.33 2.84
#